data_AF-A0A257VNY7-F1
#
_entry.id   AF-A0A257VNY7-F1
#
_cell.length_a   1.000
_cell.length_b   1.000
_cell.length_c   1.000
_cell.angle_alpha   90.00
_cell.angle_beta   90.00
_cell.angle_gamma   90.00
#
_symmetry.space_group_name_H-M   'P 1'
#
loop_
_entity.id
_entity.type
_entity.pdbx_description
1 polymer ?
#
loop_
_entity_poly.entity_id
_entity_poly.type
_entity_poly.pdbx_seq_one_letter_code
_entity_poly.pdbx_strand_id
1 'polypeptide(L)'
;LLNPELSLSSVEVPEFVPLQELDSMVEISPKGIFVPCPKCGEELKIARKYLGERVQCKFCQAPFRLDPTNPKVRVADVYSACPHCQEQLRFASKYIGVKVACRFCAGKLNIIKDEAN
;
A
#
# COMPACT_ATOMS: atom_id res chain seq x y z
N LEU A 1 -59.54 -13.31 -33.24
CA LEU A 1 -59.40 -14.58 -32.48
C LEU A 1 -58.10 -14.48 -31.71
N LEU A 2 -58.17 -14.14 -30.42
CA LEU A 2 -57.02 -14.05 -29.51
C LEU A 2 -56.84 -15.43 -28.85
N ASN A 3 -55.63 -15.96 -28.84
CA ASN A 3 -55.32 -17.29 -28.32
C ASN A 3 -55.70 -17.39 -26.82
N PRO A 4 -56.53 -18.37 -26.43
CA PRO A 4 -57.02 -18.52 -25.05
C PRO A 4 -56.01 -19.16 -24.06
N GLU A 5 -54.78 -19.46 -24.49
CA GLU A 5 -53.77 -20.17 -23.67
C GLU A 5 -52.54 -19.32 -23.28
N LEU A 6 -52.63 -17.99 -23.32
CA LEU A 6 -51.61 -17.13 -22.71
C LEU A 6 -51.91 -16.94 -21.22
N SER A 7 -51.59 -17.93 -20.40
CA SER A 7 -51.43 -17.73 -18.96
C SER A 7 -50.16 -16.94 -18.71
N LEU A 8 -50.25 -15.85 -17.94
CA LEU A 8 -49.08 -15.13 -17.42
C LEU A 8 -48.15 -16.15 -16.74
N SER A 9 -47.01 -16.42 -17.35
CA SER A 9 -45.94 -17.16 -16.68
C SER A 9 -45.58 -16.35 -15.44
N SER A 10 -45.88 -16.88 -14.26
CA SER A 10 -45.45 -16.30 -13.00
C SER A 10 -43.93 -16.32 -13.00
N VAL A 11 -43.32 -15.16 -13.28
CA VAL A 11 -41.91 -14.95 -13.04
C VAL A 11 -41.78 -14.81 -11.53
N GLU A 12 -41.38 -15.90 -10.88
CA GLU A 12 -41.05 -15.90 -9.45
C GLU A 12 -39.85 -14.96 -9.26
N VAL A 13 -40.06 -13.86 -8.55
CA VAL A 13 -38.98 -12.94 -8.20
C VAL A 13 -38.08 -13.68 -7.22
N PRO A 14 -36.80 -13.93 -7.54
CA PRO A 14 -35.91 -14.65 -6.63
C PRO A 14 -35.77 -13.89 -5.32
N GLU A 15 -35.63 -14.63 -4.21
CA GLU A 15 -35.39 -14.03 -2.90
C GLU A 15 -34.13 -13.16 -2.93
N PHE A 16 -34.21 -11.99 -2.30
CA PHE A 16 -33.07 -11.11 -2.15
C PHE A 16 -31.98 -11.79 -1.33
N VAL A 17 -30.88 -12.16 -1.98
CA VAL A 17 -29.67 -12.62 -1.31
C VAL A 17 -28.79 -11.39 -1.05
N PRO A 18 -28.62 -10.94 0.20
CA PRO A 18 -27.68 -9.87 0.49
C PRO A 18 -26.27 -10.32 0.08
N LEU A 19 -25.58 -9.47 -0.66
CA LEU A 19 -24.19 -9.71 -1.01
C LEU A 19 -23.37 -9.85 0.28
N GLN A 20 -22.52 -10.88 0.35
CA GLN A 20 -21.56 -10.98 1.45
C GLN A 20 -20.73 -9.70 1.50
N GLU A 21 -20.60 -9.11 2.69
CA GLU A 21 -19.65 -8.03 2.90
C GLU A 21 -18.27 -8.53 2.48
N LEU A 22 -17.78 -8.01 1.35
CA LEU A 22 -16.38 -8.14 0.99
C LEU A 22 -15.62 -7.42 2.08
N ASP A 23 -14.88 -8.15 2.91
CA ASP A 23 -13.92 -7.59 3.86
C ASP A 23 -13.20 -6.43 3.18
N SER A 24 -13.54 -5.20 3.57
CA SER A 24 -13.05 -4.01 2.91
C SER A 24 -11.57 -3.86 3.24
N MET A 25 -10.72 -4.47 2.41
CA MET A 25 -9.28 -4.32 2.53
C MET A 25 -8.92 -2.91 2.11
N VAL A 26 -8.28 -2.18 3.01
CA VAL A 26 -7.85 -0.83 2.71
C VAL A 26 -6.50 -0.88 2.01
N GLU A 27 -6.39 -0.17 0.90
CA GLU A 27 -5.16 -0.08 0.14
C GLU A 27 -4.19 0.91 0.78
N ILE A 28 -2.93 0.51 0.88
CA ILE A 28 -1.85 1.40 1.32
C ILE A 28 -0.70 1.34 0.31
N SER A 29 -0.09 2.49 0.04
CA SER A 29 1.17 2.57 -0.70
C SER A 29 2.31 3.02 0.22
N PRO A 30 3.56 2.59 -0.04
CA PRO A 30 4.72 3.07 0.70
C PRO A 30 4.91 4.59 0.56
N LYS A 31 4.88 5.32 1.67
CA LYS A 31 5.06 6.78 1.70
C LYS A 31 6.53 7.21 1.68
N GLY A 32 7.44 6.31 2.06
CA GLY A 32 8.86 6.58 1.99
C GLY A 32 9.69 5.35 2.34
N ILE A 33 10.99 5.58 2.45
CA ILE A 33 11.99 4.55 2.67
C ILE A 33 12.91 4.91 3.81
N PHE A 34 13.41 3.89 4.49
CA PHE A 34 14.57 4.02 5.35
C PHE A 34 15.82 3.72 4.50
N VAL A 35 16.87 4.51 4.69
CA VAL A 35 18.17 4.28 4.04
C VAL A 35 19.31 4.67 4.99
N PRO A 36 20.37 3.88 5.11
CA PRO A 36 21.57 4.32 5.82
C PRO A 36 22.30 5.37 4.99
N CYS A 37 22.83 6.39 5.64
CA CYS A 37 23.68 7.36 4.99
C CYS A 37 24.96 6.69 4.47
N PRO A 38 25.36 6.87 3.20
CA PRO A 38 26.56 6.24 2.66
C PRO A 38 27.86 6.76 3.27
N LYS A 39 27.84 7.88 4.01
CA LYS A 39 29.02 8.46 4.67
C LYS A 39 29.13 8.09 6.15
N CYS A 40 28.06 8.26 6.92
CA CYS A 40 28.09 8.03 8.37
C CYS A 40 27.35 6.78 8.84
N GLY A 41 26.65 6.07 7.95
CA GLY A 41 25.89 4.86 8.28
C GLY A 41 24.55 5.09 8.97
N GLU A 42 24.30 6.28 9.53
CA GLU A 42 23.06 6.61 10.24
C GLU A 42 21.81 6.42 9.38
N GLU A 43 20.76 5.84 9.96
CA GLU A 43 19.50 5.58 9.28
C GLU A 43 18.67 6.86 9.08
N LEU A 44 18.26 7.10 7.84
CA LEU A 44 17.45 8.23 7.43
C LEU A 44 16.08 7.74 6.98
N LYS A 45 15.03 8.38 7.50
CA LYS A 45 13.66 8.24 7.00
C LYS A 45 13.41 9.31 5.95
N ILE A 46 13.25 8.90 4.69
CA ILE A 46 13.11 9.85 3.57
C ILE A 46 11.82 9.55 2.81
N ALA A 47 11.06 10.61 2.50
CA ALA A 47 9.82 10.49 1.74
C ALA A 47 10.10 10.02 0.30
N ARG A 48 9.20 9.20 -0.24
CA ARG A 48 9.35 8.58 -1.57
C ARG A 48 9.47 9.60 -2.70
N LYS A 49 8.89 10.79 -2.54
CA LYS A 49 8.97 11.90 -3.52
C LYS A 49 10.40 12.40 -3.82
N TYR A 50 11.38 12.06 -2.97
CA TYR A 50 12.79 12.41 -3.17
C TYR A 50 13.60 11.29 -3.84
N LEU A 51 12.95 10.19 -4.27
CA LEU A 51 13.62 9.17 -5.04
C LEU A 51 14.21 9.76 -6.33
N GLY A 52 15.46 9.45 -6.63
CA GLY A 52 16.22 10.00 -7.77
C GLY A 52 16.91 11.34 -7.48
N GLU A 53 16.49 12.06 -6.44
CA GLU A 53 16.98 13.40 -6.09
C GLU A 53 18.29 13.39 -5.29
N ARG A 54 18.97 14.54 -5.25
CA ARG A 54 20.07 14.79 -4.31
C ARG A 54 19.51 15.23 -2.97
N VAL A 55 19.81 14.46 -1.93
CA VAL A 55 19.40 14.71 -0.55
C VAL A 55 20.61 14.90 0.35
N GLN A 56 20.41 15.52 1.50
CA GLN A 56 21.46 15.76 2.49
C GLN A 56 21.18 14.96 3.76
N CYS A 57 22.19 14.27 4.30
CA CYS A 57 22.07 13.59 5.58
C CYS A 57 21.87 14.61 6.72
N LYS A 58 20.83 14.45 7.53
CA LYS A 58 20.59 15.33 8.69
C LYS A 58 21.62 15.22 9.81
N PHE A 59 22.45 14.17 9.82
CA PHE A 59 23.45 13.90 10.86
C PHE A 59 24.84 14.40 10.46
N CYS A 60 25.35 13.98 9.31
CA CYS A 60 26.71 14.33 8.86
C CYS A 60 26.75 15.39 7.75
N GLN A 61 25.58 15.90 7.33
CA GLN A 61 25.42 16.91 6.27
C GLN A 61 25.97 16.52 4.90
N ALA A 62 26.34 15.25 4.70
CA ALA A 62 26.86 14.78 3.42
C ALA A 62 25.74 14.71 2.38
N PRO A 63 25.94 15.28 1.18
CA PRO A 63 25.02 15.10 0.08
C PRO A 63 25.20 13.71 -0.53
N PHE A 64 24.09 13.09 -0.94
CA PHE A 64 24.10 11.85 -1.72
C PHE A 64 22.86 11.78 -2.61
N ARG A 65 22.92 10.96 -3.66
CA ARG A 65 21.77 10.71 -4.53
C ARG A 65 20.92 9.60 -3.92
N LEU A 66 19.63 9.84 -3.74
CA LEU A 66 18.70 8.84 -3.24
C LEU A 66 18.28 7.90 -4.37
N ASP A 67 19.09 6.87 -4.61
CA ASP A 67 18.82 5.87 -5.63
C ASP A 67 18.81 4.47 -5.01
N PRO A 68 17.63 3.86 -4.79
CA PRO A 68 17.52 2.53 -4.20
C PRO A 68 18.04 1.42 -5.11
N THR A 69 18.34 1.69 -6.38
CA THR A 69 18.99 0.70 -7.27
C THR A 69 20.52 0.72 -7.14
N ASN A 70 21.07 1.78 -6.54
CA ASN A 70 22.51 1.94 -6.43
C ASN A 70 23.06 1.05 -5.30
N PRO A 71 24.07 0.21 -5.54
CA PRO A 71 24.65 -0.66 -4.51
C PRO A 71 25.27 0.12 -3.33
N LYS A 72 25.62 1.40 -3.51
CA LYS A 72 26.10 2.27 -2.44
C LYS A 72 24.98 2.74 -1.50
N VAL A 73 23.73 2.66 -1.93
CA VAL A 73 22.54 3.00 -1.14
C VAL A 73 21.87 1.68 -0.79
N ARG A 74 22.19 1.12 0.38
CA ARG A 74 21.50 -0.08 0.85
C ARG A 74 20.01 0.26 1.02
N VAL A 75 19.15 -0.41 0.28
CA VAL A 75 17.70 -0.26 0.43
C VAL A 75 17.32 -0.77 1.81
N ALA A 76 16.75 0.07 2.66
CA ALA A 76 16.13 -0.39 3.89
C ALA A 76 14.60 -0.44 3.72
N ASP A 77 13.94 -0.93 4.74
CA ASP A 77 12.48 -1.11 4.76
C ASP A 77 11.75 0.17 4.32
N VAL A 78 10.54 -0.02 3.80
CA VAL A 78 9.64 1.08 3.49
C VAL A 78 8.73 1.37 4.66
N TYR A 79 8.09 2.55 4.65
CA TYR A 79 7.09 2.89 5.65
C TYR A 79 5.79 3.41 5.04
N SER A 80 4.69 3.18 5.75
CA SER A 80 3.39 3.79 5.49
C SER A 80 2.59 3.91 6.79
N ALA A 81 1.56 4.74 6.82
CA ALA A 81 0.66 4.83 7.97
C ALA A 81 -0.51 3.87 7.79
N CYS A 82 -0.94 3.20 8.85
CA CYS A 82 -2.14 2.37 8.80
C CYS A 82 -3.39 3.26 8.76
N PRO A 83 -4.30 3.12 7.79
CA PRO A 83 -5.54 3.92 7.74
C PRO A 83 -6.51 3.61 8.89
N HIS A 84 -6.43 2.44 9.52
CA HIS A 84 -7.30 2.07 10.63
C HIS A 84 -6.87 2.66 11.98
N CYS A 85 -5.56 2.66 12.27
CA CYS A 85 -5.03 3.05 13.59
C CYS A 85 -4.01 4.19 13.54
N GLN A 86 -3.68 4.69 12.35
CA GLN A 86 -2.74 5.79 12.09
C GLN A 86 -1.28 5.52 12.49
N GLU A 87 -0.99 4.35 13.08
CA GLU A 87 0.36 3.93 13.42
C GLU A 87 1.26 3.75 12.20
N GLN A 88 2.55 4.06 12.38
CA GLN A 88 3.54 3.94 11.33
C GLN A 88 4.01 2.49 11.19
N LEU A 89 3.68 1.89 10.05
CA LEU A 89 4.14 0.58 9.64
C LEU A 89 5.51 0.69 8.96
N ARG A 90 6.47 -0.11 9.40
CA ARG A 90 7.74 -0.37 8.72
C ARG A 90 7.72 -1.81 8.20
N PHE A 91 8.02 -2.00 6.93
CA PHE A 91 7.97 -3.31 6.29
C PHE A 91 8.90 -3.39 5.08
N ALA A 92 9.36 -4.59 4.75
CA ALA A 92 10.21 -4.80 3.58
C ALA A 92 9.43 -4.60 2.27
N SER A 93 10.09 -4.06 1.23
CA SER A 93 9.48 -3.82 -0.09
C SER A 93 8.88 -5.07 -0.75
N LYS A 94 9.29 -6.27 -0.34
CA LYS A 94 8.74 -7.55 -0.83
C LYS A 94 7.26 -7.75 -0.50
N TYR A 95 6.71 -7.01 0.46
CA TYR A 95 5.29 -7.08 0.80
C TYR A 95 4.40 -6.24 -0.13
N ILE A 96 4.98 -5.51 -1.08
CA ILE A 96 4.21 -4.82 -2.13
C ILE A 96 3.53 -5.89 -3.01
N GLY A 97 2.22 -5.73 -3.22
CA GLY A 97 1.34 -6.69 -3.90
C GLY A 97 0.75 -7.76 -2.96
N VAL A 98 1.04 -7.70 -1.65
CA VAL A 98 0.62 -8.72 -0.68
C VAL A 98 -0.44 -8.16 0.26
N LYS A 99 -1.44 -8.99 0.55
CA LYS A 99 -2.47 -8.74 1.58
C LYS A 99 -1.91 -9.11 2.95
N VAL A 100 -1.92 -8.16 3.87
CA VAL A 100 -1.33 -8.31 5.21
C VAL A 100 -2.26 -7.75 6.29
N ALA A 101 -2.06 -8.17 7.53
CA ALA A 101 -2.71 -7.56 8.68
C ALA A 101 -1.80 -6.50 9.31
N CYS A 102 -2.38 -5.39 9.74
CA CYS A 102 -1.67 -4.40 10.56
C CYS A 102 -1.18 -5.04 11.87
N ARG A 103 0.09 -4.86 12.21
CA ARG A 103 0.64 -5.37 13.49
C ARG A 103 -0.01 -4.74 14.73
N PHE A 104 -0.52 -3.52 14.62
CA PHE A 104 -1.06 -2.76 15.76
C PHE A 104 -2.56 -2.97 15.98
N CYS A 105 -3.36 -3.01 14.93
CA CYS A 105 -4.82 -3.11 15.03
C CYS A 105 -5.43 -4.34 14.35
N ALA A 106 -4.62 -5.22 13.76
CA ALA A 106 -5.06 -6.36 12.95
C ALA A 106 -5.95 -6.01 11.74
N GLY A 107 -6.10 -4.73 11.39
CA GLY A 107 -6.83 -4.28 10.21
C GLY A 107 -6.25 -4.88 8.92
N LYS A 108 -7.13 -5.24 7.98
CA LYS A 108 -6.77 -5.91 6.72
C LYS A 108 -6.30 -4.88 5.70
N LEU A 109 -5.06 -5.01 5.27
CA LEU A 109 -4.38 -4.05 4.38
C LEU A 109 -3.96 -4.73 3.08
N ASN A 110 -4.16 -4.05 1.97
CA ASN A 110 -3.59 -4.43 0.68
C ASN A 110 -2.44 -3.48 0.35
N ILE A 111 -1.20 -3.96 0.34
CA ILE A 111 -0.06 -3.10 0.02
C ILE A 111 0.07 -3.01 -1.49
N ILE A 112 -0.18 -1.84 -2.06
CA ILE A 112 -0.07 -1.59 -3.50
C ILE A 112 1.19 -0.80 -3.83
N LYS A 113 1.64 -0.90 -5.08
CA LYS A 113 2.71 -0.05 -5.60
C LYS A 113 2.12 1.34 -5.85
N ASP A 114 2.85 2.37 -5.43
CA ASP A 114 2.47 3.75 -5.75
C ASP A 114 2.67 3.97 -7.27
N GLU A 115 1.57 4.10 -8.02
CA GLU A 115 1.56 4.53 -9.41
C GLU A 115 1.75 6.05 -9.45
N ALA A 116 2.95 6.50 -9.11
CA ALA A 116 3.34 7.89 -9.36
C ALA A 116 3.54 8.05 -10.87
N ASN A 117 2.55 8.67 -11.51
CA ASN A 117 2.58 9.19 -12.88
C ASN A 117 3.59 10.35 -13.00
#